data_AF-A0A7X8PC76-F1
#
_entry.id   AF-A0A7X8PC76-F1
#
_cell.length_a   1.000
_cell.length_b   1.000
_cell.length_c   1.000
_cell.angle_alpha   90.00
_cell.angle_beta   90.00
_cell.angle_gamma   90.00
#
_symmetry.space_group_name_H-M   'P 1'
#
loop_
_entity.id
_entity.type
_entity.pdbx_description
1 polymer ?
#
loop_
_entity_poly.entity_id
_entity_poly.type
_entity_poly.pdbx_seq_one_letter_code
_entity_poly.pdbx_strand_id
1 'polypeptide(L)'
;MTIHVNIGKAKTSLSKLIAASLRGEEVVIDHDGVPQVRLIPVAKPDEADRAERRKKIDEILARIDALPINRDAPFDLEWDENGLPI
;
A
#
# COMPACT_ATOMS: atom_id res chain seq x y z
N MET A 1 -12.43 -5.06 22.79
CA MET A 1 -12.70 -6.46 23.16
C MET A 1 -11.97 -7.34 22.14
N THR A 2 -11.23 -8.35 22.60
CA THR A 2 -10.36 -9.16 21.75
C THR A 2 -10.98 -10.53 21.52
N ILE A 3 -11.14 -10.92 20.25
CA ILE A 3 -11.72 -12.19 19.80
C ILE A 3 -10.58 -13.11 19.39
N HIS A 4 -10.44 -14.23 20.10
CA HIS A 4 -9.56 -15.33 19.74
C HIS A 4 -10.35 -16.47 19.10
N VAL A 5 -9.87 -16.97 17.96
CA VAL A 5 -10.53 -18.07 17.26
C VAL A 5 -9.51 -18.94 16.55
N ASN A 6 -9.60 -20.26 16.76
CA ASN A 6 -8.75 -21.21 16.04
C ASN A 6 -9.08 -21.21 14.53
N ILE A 7 -8.06 -21.35 13.70
CA ILE A 7 -8.12 -21.32 12.23
C ILE A 7 -9.22 -22.20 11.64
N GLY A 8 -9.49 -23.38 12.21
CA GLY A 8 -10.57 -24.26 11.76
C GLY A 8 -11.94 -23.60 11.82
N LYS A 9 -12.26 -22.96 12.95
CA LYS A 9 -13.51 -22.22 13.16
C LYS A 9 -13.51 -20.88 12.44
N ALA A 10 -12.33 -20.26 12.30
CA ALA A 10 -12.18 -19.00 11.58
C ALA A 10 -12.62 -19.13 10.12
N LYS A 11 -12.24 -20.21 9.43
CA LYS A 11 -12.60 -20.45 8.02
C LYS A 11 -14.12 -20.46 7.79
N THR A 12 -14.88 -21.07 8.69
CA THR A 12 -16.36 -21.14 8.59
C THR A 12 -17.04 -19.82 8.93
N SER A 13 -16.38 -18.95 9.70
CA SER A 13 -16.98 -17.70 10.22
C SER A 13 -16.24 -16.43 9.78
N LEU A 14 -15.38 -16.54 8.77
CA LEU A 14 -14.44 -15.48 8.37
C LEU A 14 -15.15 -14.16 8.05
N SER A 15 -16.27 -14.20 7.34
CA SER A 15 -17.04 -12.99 7.01
C SER A 15 -17.52 -12.23 8.26
N LYS A 16 -17.91 -12.94 9.33
CA LYS A 16 -18.33 -12.32 10.60
C LYS A 16 -17.15 -11.72 11.35
N LEU A 17 -16.00 -12.40 11.31
CA LEU A 17 -14.75 -11.95 11.92
C LEU A 17 -14.20 -10.69 11.22
N ILE A 18 -14.31 -10.63 9.89
CA ILE A 18 -13.99 -9.41 9.13
C ILE A 18 -14.92 -8.27 9.54
N ALA A 19 -16.23 -8.51 9.62
CA ALA A 19 -17.18 -7.49 10.06
C ALA A 19 -16.88 -6.99 11.49
N ALA A 20 -16.46 -7.88 12.40
CA ALA A 20 -15.98 -7.51 13.73
C ALA A 20 -14.74 -6.61 13.67
N SER A 21 -13.73 -7.01 12.89
CA SER A 21 -12.51 -6.22 12.69
C SER A 21 -12.80 -4.83 12.10
N LEU A 22 -13.71 -4.74 11.13
CA LEU A 22 -14.16 -3.46 10.55
C LEU A 22 -14.94 -2.57 11.53
N ARG A 23 -15.59 -3.15 12.55
CA ARG A 23 -16.20 -2.37 13.65
C ARG A 23 -15.17 -1.88 14.68
N GLY A 24 -13.90 -2.25 14.52
CA GLY A 24 -12.83 -1.92 15.46
C GLY A 24 -12.62 -2.96 16.57
N GLU A 25 -13.23 -4.14 16.45
CA GLU A 25 -12.93 -5.25 17.37
C GLU A 25 -11.57 -5.87 17.01
N GLU A 26 -10.78 -6.23 18.02
CA GLU A 26 -9.50 -6.89 17.77
C GLU A 26 -9.74 -8.37 17.52
N VAL A 27 -9.35 -8.87 16.35
CA VAL A 27 -9.59 -10.27 15.97
C VAL A 27 -8.27 -10.97 15.70
N VAL A 28 -7.98 -11.99 16.50
CA VAL A 28 -6.77 -12.82 16.42
C VAL A 28 -7.16 -14.24 16.04
N ILE A 29 -6.47 -14.79 15.06
CA ILE A 29 -6.65 -16.17 14.62
C ILE A 29 -5.49 -17.00 15.18
N ASP A 30 -5.87 -18.04 15.91
CA ASP A 30 -4.96 -18.97 16.56
C ASP A 30 -4.78 -20.23 15.69
N HIS A 31 -3.66 -20.91 15.86
CA HIS A 31 -3.45 -22.28 15.40
C HIS A 31 -3.16 -23.13 16.63
N ASP A 32 -4.01 -24.12 16.88
CA ASP A 32 -3.95 -25.00 18.06
C ASP A 32 -3.78 -24.26 19.39
N GLY A 33 -4.52 -23.15 19.54
CA GLY A 33 -4.53 -22.32 20.75
C GLY A 33 -3.39 -21.31 20.82
N VAL A 34 -2.48 -21.31 19.84
CA VAL A 34 -1.39 -20.34 19.75
C VAL A 34 -1.77 -19.21 18.78
N PRO A 35 -1.79 -17.94 19.20
CA PRO A 35 -2.00 -16.80 18.32
C PRO A 35 -0.99 -16.76 17.17
N GLN A 36 -1.45 -16.69 15.92
CA GLN A 36 -0.58 -16.67 14.74
C GLN A 36 -0.74 -15.40 13.91
N VAL A 37 -1.98 -14.94 13.70
CA VAL A 37 -2.26 -13.76 12.87
C VAL A 37 -3.36 -12.89 13.47
N ARG A 38 -3.37 -11.60 13.12
CA ARG A 38 -4.40 -10.64 13.54
C ARG A 38 -5.02 -9.97 12.31
N LEU A 39 -6.34 -9.84 12.29
CA LEU A 39 -7.04 -9.11 11.25
C LEU A 39 -6.90 -7.61 11.51
N ILE A 40 -6.40 -6.90 10.50
CA ILE A 40 -6.28 -5.44 10.50
C ILE A 40 -7.20 -4.92 9.40
N PRO A 41 -8.19 -4.06 9.72
CA PRO A 41 -9.05 -3.48 8.72
C PRO A 41 -8.22 -2.55 7.83
N VAL A 42 -8.34 -2.71 6.52
CA VAL A 42 -7.67 -1.83 5.57
C VAL A 42 -8.46 -0.52 5.51
N ALA A 43 -7.86 0.58 5.96
CA ALA A 43 -8.44 1.90 5.79
C ALA A 43 -8.68 2.14 4.29
N LYS A 44 -9.92 2.49 3.91
CA LYS A 44 -10.15 3.02 2.57
C LYS A 44 -9.34 4.32 2.47
N PRO A 45 -8.52 4.52 1.44
CA PRO A 45 -7.90 5.82 1.22
C PRO A 45 -9.02 6.84 1.13
N ASP A 46 -8.90 7.94 1.88
CA ASP A 46 -9.85 9.04 1.81
C ASP A 46 -9.91 9.53 0.35
N GLU A 47 -11.10 9.81 -0.16
CA GLU A 47 -11.23 10.41 -1.50
C GLU A 47 -10.50 11.75 -1.57
N ALA A 48 -10.41 12.47 -0.44
CA ALA A 48 -9.59 13.67 -0.29
C ALA A 48 -8.10 13.37 -0.56
N ASP A 49 -7.56 12.28 -0.01
CA ASP A 49 -6.16 11.87 -0.24
C ASP A 49 -5.91 11.53 -1.71
N ARG A 50 -6.91 10.98 -2.41
CA ARG A 50 -6.78 10.63 -3.82
C ARG A 50 -6.74 11.88 -4.71
N ALA A 51 -7.60 12.85 -4.43
CA ALA A 51 -7.61 14.13 -5.14
C ALA A 51 -6.33 14.94 -4.87
N GLU A 52 -5.85 14.96 -3.62
CA GLU A 52 -4.61 15.63 -3.26
C GLU A 52 -3.38 14.97 -3.90
N ARG A 53 -3.31 13.62 -3.89
CA ARG A 53 -2.26 12.88 -4.61
C ARG A 53 -2.27 13.17 -6.10
N ARG A 54 -3.46 13.25 -6.72
CA ARG A 54 -3.57 13.61 -8.15
C ARG A 54 -2.99 14.99 -8.42
N LYS A 55 -3.36 16.01 -7.61
CA LYS A 55 -2.80 17.36 -7.75
C LYS A 55 -1.28 17.39 -7.64
N LYS A 56 -0.71 16.67 -6.66
CA LYS A 56 0.76 16.57 -6.51
C LYS A 56 1.42 15.94 -7.73
N ILE A 57 0.81 14.90 -8.30
CA ILE A 57 1.34 14.27 -9.53
C ILE A 57 1.28 15.26 -10.70
N ASP A 58 0.16 15.96 -10.87
CA ASP A 58 0.01 16.93 -11.95
C ASP A 58 1.02 18.08 -11.83
N GLU A 59 1.29 18.57 -10.62
CA GLU A 59 2.34 19.56 -10.36
C GLU A 59 3.75 19.05 -10.72
N ILE A 60 4.07 17.81 -10.36
CA ILE A 60 5.36 17.19 -10.70
C ILE A 60 5.51 17.06 -12.22
N LEU A 61 4.46 16.59 -12.91
CA LEU A 61 4.49 16.44 -14.36
C LEU A 61 4.62 17.79 -15.06
N ALA A 62 3.87 18.81 -14.63
CA ALA A 62 4.00 20.17 -15.15
C ALA A 62 5.41 20.73 -14.92
N ARG A 63 6.03 20.42 -13.77
CA ARG A 63 7.41 20.80 -13.49
C ARG A 63 8.39 20.12 -14.43
N ILE A 64 8.24 18.82 -14.68
CA ILE A 64 9.06 18.05 -15.63
C ILE A 64 8.91 18.60 -17.05
N ASP A 65 7.68 18.94 -17.46
CA ASP A 65 7.42 19.50 -18.79
C ASP A 65 8.07 20.87 -19.00
N ALA A 66 8.16 21.68 -17.94
CA ALA A 66 8.81 22.98 -17.98
C ALA A 66 10.34 22.93 -17.89
N LEU A 67 10.94 21.75 -17.66
CA LEU A 67 12.39 21.63 -17.66
C LEU A 67 12.92 21.76 -19.10
N PRO A 68 13.99 22.53 -19.33
CA PRO A 68 14.63 22.66 -20.64
C PRO A 68 15.46 21.41 -20.93
N ILE A 69 14.80 20.25 -20.99
CA ILE A 69 15.41 18.97 -21.32
C ILE A 69 15.30 18.78 -22.82
N ASN A 70 16.42 18.48 -23.48
CA ASN A 70 16.39 18.04 -24.86
C ASN A 70 15.83 16.61 -24.91
N ARG A 71 14.54 16.47 -25.25
CA ARG A 71 13.85 15.17 -25.31
C ARG A 71 14.32 14.29 -26.47
N ASP A 72 14.97 14.91 -27.46
CA ASP A 72 15.49 14.26 -28.66
C ASP A 72 16.99 13.95 -28.54
N ALA A 73 17.60 14.18 -27.36
CA ALA A 73 18.97 13.77 -27.11
C ALA A 73 19.07 12.24 -27.12
N PRO A 74 20.13 11.65 -27.73
CA PRO A 74 20.39 10.22 -27.61
C PRO A 74 20.42 9.81 -26.14
N PHE A 75 19.64 8.80 -25.77
CA PHE A 75 19.65 8.22 -24.41
C PHE A 75 20.88 7.31 -24.18
N ASP A 76 21.63 7.08 -25.25
CA ASP A 76 22.81 6.26 -25.40
C ASP A 76 24.03 7.01 -24.82
N LEU A 77 23.97 7.31 -23.52
CA LEU A 77 25.13 7.83 -22.80
C LEU A 77 26.07 6.65 -22.55
N GLU A 78 27.33 6.80 -22.96
CA GLU A 78 28.38 5.89 -22.49
C GLU A 78 28.55 6.13 -20.99
N TRP A 79 28.79 5.08 -20.21
CA TRP A 79 28.92 5.19 -18.74
C TRP A 79 30.38 4.95 -18.37
N ASP A 80 30.94 5.83 -17.53
CA ASP A 80 32.28 5.62 -16.98
C ASP A 80 32.31 4.48 -15.95
N GLU A 81 33.51 4.18 -15.43
CA GLU A 81 33.71 3.16 -14.39
C GLU A 81 32.97 3.43 -13.06
N ASN A 82 32.49 4.67 -12.87
CA ASN A 82 31.76 5.11 -11.69
C ASN A 82 30.24 5.14 -11.91
N GLY A 83 29.77 4.80 -13.12
CA GLY A 83 28.35 4.83 -13.48
C GLY A 83 27.82 6.24 -13.71
N LEU A 84 28.68 7.19 -14.11
CA LEU A 84 28.27 8.51 -14.58
C LEU A 84 28.28 8.56 -16.11
N PRO A 85 27.32 9.26 -16.73
CA PRO A 85 27.29 9.40 -18.19
C PRO A 85 28.47 10.27 -18.69
N ILE A 86 29.15 9.81 -19.74
CA ILE A 86 30.24 10.49 -20.48
C ILE A 86 29.81 10.90 -21.89
#